data_AF-A0A7C5BIW5-F1
#
_entry.id   AF-A0A7C5BIW5-F1
#
_cell.length_a   1.000
_cell.length_b   1.000
_cell.length_c   1.000
_cell.angle_alpha   90.00
_cell.angle_beta   90.00
_cell.angle_gamma   90.00
#
_symmetry.space_group_name_H-M   'P 1'
#
loop_
_entity.id
_entity.type
_entity.pdbx_description
1 polymer ?
#
loop_
_entity_poly.entity_id
_entity_poly.type
_entity_poly.pdbx_seq_one_letter_code
_entity_poly.pdbx_strand_id
1 'polypeptide(L)' 'MSEEVWIPRTTLGRKVVSGEIKTLSEALQSKLPLKEYQIVDMLLPTIKDEVLNMTRAQRMTDSGRRMSYS' A
#
# COMPACT_ATOMS: atom_id res chain seq x y z
N MET A 1 -14.49 16.81 6.42
CA MET A 1 -13.15 16.18 6.32
C MET A 1 -12.77 16.23 4.87
N SER A 2 -11.75 17.01 4.52
CA SER A 2 -11.23 17.04 3.16
C SER A 2 -10.59 15.68 2.88
N GLU A 3 -11.16 14.92 1.95
CA GLU A 3 -10.50 13.74 1.39
C GLU A 3 -9.16 14.23 0.82
N GLU A 4 -8.04 13.75 1.37
CA GLU A 4 -6.73 14.04 0.78
C GLU A 4 -6.72 13.42 -0.62
N VAL A 5 -6.82 14.28 -1.63
CA VAL A 5 -6.69 13.88 -3.02
C VAL A 5 -5.29 13.31 -3.20
N TRP A 6 -5.19 12.02 -3.52
CA TRP A 6 -3.92 11.35 -3.73
C TRP A 6 -3.17 11.99 -4.91
N ILE A 7 -1.98 12.53 -4.63
CA ILE A 7 -1.06 13.07 -5.63
C ILE A 7 0.00 12.00 -5.92
N PRO A 8 -0.06 11.31 -7.08
CA PRO A 8 0.86 10.24 -7.39
C PRO A 8 2.29 10.76 -7.60
N ARG A 9 3.28 10.07 -7.03
CA ARG A 9 4.70 10.43 -7.19
C ARG A 9 5.36 9.61 -8.30
N THR A 10 4.97 8.35 -8.41
CA THR A 10 5.45 7.40 -9.41
C THR A 10 4.84 7.64 -10.78
N THR A 11 5.55 7.18 -11.82
CA THR A 11 5.05 7.19 -13.19
C THR A 11 3.81 6.31 -13.34
N LEU A 12 3.79 5.15 -12.67
CA LEU A 12 2.63 4.27 -12.68
C LEU A 12 1.42 4.91 -11.99
N GLY A 13 1.60 5.54 -10.83
CA GLY A 13 0.51 6.27 -10.16
C GLY A 13 -0.10 7.36 -11.05
N ARG A 14 0.73 8.12 -11.78
CA ARG A 14 0.24 9.13 -12.73
C ARG A 14 -0.60 8.53 -13.86
N LYS A 15 -0.19 7.37 -14.40
CA LYS A 15 -0.93 6.66 -15.46
C LYS A 15 -2.26 6.07 -14.98
N VAL A 16 -2.32 5.65 -13.72
CA VAL A 16 -3.55 5.18 -13.09
C VAL A 16 -4.52 6.34 -12.88
N VAL A 17 -4.04 7.48 -12.35
CA VAL A 17 -4.85 8.68 -12.17
C VAL A 17 -5.30 9.30 -13.51
N SER A 18 -4.46 9.23 -14.55
CA SER A 18 -4.84 9.69 -15.90
C SER A 18 -5.87 8.78 -16.60
N GLY A 19 -6.11 7.57 -16.07
CA GLY A 19 -7.04 6.60 -16.65
C GLY A 19 -6.48 5.81 -17.84
N GLU A 20 -5.17 5.87 -18.09
CA GLU A 20 -4.47 5.04 -19.08
C GLU A 20 -4.45 3.55 -18.67
N ILE A 21 -4.34 3.29 -17.36
CA ILE A 21 -4.33 1.94 -16.79
C ILE A 21 -5.60 1.78 -15.96
N LYS A 22 -6.47 0.84 -16.36
CA LYS A 22 -7.78 0.63 -15.71
C LYS A 22 -7.86 -0.66 -14.92
N THR A 23 -6.92 -1.58 -15.15
CA THR A 23 -6.89 -2.87 -14.46
C THR A 23 -5.54 -3.13 -13.79
N LEU A 24 -5.56 -3.92 -12.72
CA LEU A 24 -4.33 -4.32 -12.05
C LEU A 24 -3.43 -5.19 -12.96
N SER A 25 -4.02 -6.00 -13.84
CA SER A 25 -3.25 -6.80 -14.82
C SER A 25 -2.44 -5.91 -15.77
N GLU A 26 -3.01 -4.82 -16.28
CA GLU A 26 -2.28 -3.84 -17.10
C GLU A 26 -1.16 -3.17 -16.30
N ALA A 27 -1.43 -2.82 -15.04
CA ALA A 27 -0.43 -2.24 -14.15
C ALA A 27 0.77 -3.19 -13.96
N LEU A 28 0.51 -4.48 -13.77
CA LEU A 28 1.55 -5.51 -13.63
C LEU A 28 2.31 -5.77 -14.94
N GLN A 29 1.61 -5.79 -16.08
CA GLN A 29 2.24 -5.96 -17.40
C GLN A 29 3.13 -4.78 -17.79
N SER A 30 2.88 -3.59 -17.26
CA SER A 30 3.66 -2.39 -17.55
C SER A 30 5.15 -2.46 -17.13
N LYS A 31 5.52 -3.46 -16.31
CA LYS A 31 6.86 -3.65 -15.71
C LYS A 31 7.35 -2.45 -14.88
N LEU A 32 6.45 -1.52 -14.53
CA LEU A 32 6.75 -0.44 -13.62
C LEU A 32 6.60 -0.93 -12.17
N PRO A 33 7.42 -0.42 -11.22
CA PRO A 33 7.36 -0.86 -9.85
C PRO A 33 6.11 -0.34 -9.14
N LEU A 34 5.32 -1.24 -8.55
CA LEU A 34 4.19 -0.92 -7.67
C LEU A 34 4.72 -0.53 -6.28
N LYS A 35 4.74 0.77 -5.99
CA LYS A 35 5.26 1.33 -4.73
C LYS A 35 4.23 2.14 -3.92
N GLU A 36 3.08 2.45 -4.51
CA GLU A 36 2.03 3.25 -3.85
C GLU A 36 0.81 2.37 -3.67
N TYR A 37 0.31 2.28 -2.43
CA TYR A 37 -0.83 1.42 -2.09
C TYR A 37 -2.13 1.95 -2.70
N GLN A 38 -2.25 3.27 -2.88
CA GLN A 38 -3.43 3.93 -3.45
C GLN A 38 -3.75 3.45 -4.88
N ILE A 39 -2.75 2.92 -5.60
CA ILE A 39 -2.97 2.28 -6.91
C ILE A 39 -3.89 1.07 -6.77
N VAL A 40 -3.68 0.25 -5.74
CA VAL A 40 -4.48 -0.94 -5.47
C VAL A 40 -5.88 -0.53 -5.03
N ASP A 41 -5.99 0.45 -4.14
CA ASP A 41 -7.28 0.98 -3.67
C ASP A 41 -8.16 1.50 -4.83
N MET A 42 -7.55 2.19 -5.80
CA MET A 42 -8.25 2.72 -6.98
C MET A 42 -8.65 1.64 -7.98
N LEU A 43 -7.78 0.65 -8.23
CA LEU A 43 -8.02 -0.38 -9.24
C LEU A 43 -8.90 -1.53 -8.72
N LEU A 44 -8.90 -1.78 -7.40
CA LEU A 44 -9.64 -2.87 -6.76
C LEU A 44 -10.36 -2.39 -5.49
N PRO A 45 -11.43 -1.58 -5.61
CA PRO A 45 -12.13 -1.00 -4.46
C PRO A 45 -12.92 -2.02 -3.62
N THR A 46 -13.13 -3.23 -4.13
CA THR A 46 -13.93 -4.27 -3.46
C THR A 46 -13.10 -5.21 -2.59
N ILE A 47 -11.78 -5.04 -2.55
CA ILE A 47 -10.91 -5.91 -1.77
C ILE A 47 -11.13 -5.68 -0.28
N LYS A 48 -10.98 -6.74 0.53
CA LYS A 48 -11.12 -6.69 1.98
C LYS A 48 -9.83 -7.18 2.62
N ASP A 49 -9.41 -6.48 3.65
CA ASP A 49 -8.27 -6.86 4.47
C ASP A 49 -8.75 -7.59 5.73
N GLU A 50 -8.10 -8.69 6.08
CA GLU A 50 -8.37 -9.46 7.30
C GLU A 50 -7.07 -9.68 8.07
N VAL A 51 -7.11 -9.45 9.39
CA VAL A 51 -5.96 -9.70 10.26
C VAL A 51 -6.03 -11.14 10.76
N LEU A 52 -5.08 -11.97 10.34
CA LEU A 52 -5.04 -13.39 10.69
C LEU A 52 -4.39 -13.67 12.05
N ASN A 53 -3.32 -12.95 12.39
CA ASN A 53 -2.58 -13.17 13.63
C ASN A 53 -1.84 -11.89 14.02
N MET A 54 -1.76 -11.63 15.32
CA MET A 54 -0.89 -10.61 15.89
C MET A 54 0.00 -11.26 16.95
N THR A 55 1.32 -11.20 16.71
CA THR A 55 2.30 -11.76 17.64
C THR A 55 3.08 -10.65 18.33
N ARG A 56 3.38 -10.87 19.63
CA ARG A 56 4.14 -9.92 20.44
C ARG A 56 5.60 -10.35 20.47
N ALA A 57 6.48 -9.54 19.90
CA ALA A 57 7.93 -9.72 19.99
C ALA A 57 8.54 -8.73 21.00
N GLN A 58 9.60 -9.15 21.66
CA GLN A 58 10.28 -8.36 22.67
C GLN A 58 11.80 -8.52 22.56
N ARG A 59 12.52 -7.40 22.56
CA ARG A 59 13.99 -7.39 22.65
C ARG A 59 14.46 -6.65 23.90
N MET A 60 15.51 -7.15 24.51
CA MET A 60 16.20 -6.46 25.61
C MET A 60 17.12 -5.37 25.04
N THR A 61 17.20 -4.25 25.74
CA THR A 61 18.10 -3.12 25.49
C THR A 61 18.69 -2.68 26.82
N ASP A 62 19.77 -1.91 26.81
CA ASP A 62 20.41 -1.41 28.03
C ASP A 62 19.45 -0.61 28.93
N SER A 63 18.57 0.21 28.32
CA SER A 63 17.51 0.94 29.03
C SER A 63 16.25 0.11 29.33
N GLY A 64 16.31 -1.22 29.25
CA GLY A 64 15.20 -2.13 29.59
C GLY A 64 14.65 -2.93 28.41
N ARG A 65 13.34 -2.89 28.19
CA ARG A 65 12.61 -3.81 27.29
C ARG A 65 11.89 -3.06 26.18
N ARG A 66 12.18 -3.36 24.91
CA ARG A 66 11.44 -2.81 23.75
C ARG A 66 10.49 -3.87 23.18
N MET A 67 9.23 -3.50 23.06
CA MET A 67 8.16 -4.34 22.51
C MET A 67 7.88 -3.97 21.05
N SER A 68 7.54 -4.95 20.22
CA SER A 68 6.97 -4.75 18.88
C SER A 68 5.85 -5.75 18.62
N TYR A 69 4.90 -5.37 17.79
CA TYR A 69 3.82 -6.23 17.33
C TYR A 69 4.06 -6.52 15.85
N SER A 70 3.90 -7.78 15.46
CA SER A 70 3.96 -8.24 14.07
C SER A 70 2.66 -8.91 13.68
#